data_AF-A0A1Y1UHS6-F1
#
_entry.id   AF-A0A1Y1UHS6-F1
#
_cell.length_a   1.000
_cell.length_b   1.000
_cell.length_c   1.000
_cell.angle_alpha   90.00
_cell.angle_beta   90.00
_cell.angle_gamma   90.00
#
_symmetry.space_group_name_H-M   'P 1'
#
loop_
_entity.id
_entity.type
_entity.pdbx_description
1 polymer ?
#
loop_
_entity_poly.entity_id
_entity_poly.type
_entity_poly.pdbx_seq_one_letter_code
_entity_poly.pdbx_strand_id
1 'polypeptide(L)'
;MSSSGVVSKKLKFKGDKPKKKKRHHREVEDEDGDVEFQAMASADPKGWIFPSEPVEVSGPAFILLPTEPLTCLAYDPQRQRVIAAPVEIPEAPEGMDDLSPSEVLAVVEPSDINHVWVASRLSGSEEVISLRTTAGTFLTASPSGVLTAVVASRGPLEAFKPMPVSSSSPFPSFSLWTSSEKYISVTPGPSLGGKIELRADSESVGERESFRIKCQREFVLKAKMGTEGEKGKRRMGTIGGGGGAAAVGGSVEDEIKRNKQAQTWGAGRVVVSDQDRSELKRAKKEGRLAEAMLDRRAALKSDRYAK
;
A
#
# COMPACT_ATOMS: atom_id res chain seq x y z
N MET A 1 -40.08 51.02 -5.59
CA MET A 1 -39.67 52.06 -6.55
C MET A 1 -38.18 51.93 -6.79
N SER A 2 -37.80 51.66 -8.04
CA SER A 2 -36.43 51.39 -8.50
C SER A 2 -35.68 52.71 -8.73
N SER A 3 -34.46 52.87 -8.21
CA SER A 3 -33.57 53.98 -8.57
C SER A 3 -32.22 53.47 -9.08
N SER A 4 -32.17 53.51 -10.41
CA SER A 4 -31.07 53.46 -11.37
C SER A 4 -29.65 53.78 -10.89
N GLY A 5 -28.69 52.99 -11.38
CA GLY A 5 -27.28 53.07 -11.08
C GLY A 5 -26.49 54.14 -11.85
N VAL A 6 -25.29 54.41 -11.35
CA VAL A 6 -24.24 55.18 -12.03
C VAL A 6 -22.99 54.30 -12.09
N VAL A 7 -22.71 53.73 -13.25
CA VAL A 7 -21.45 53.02 -13.52
C VAL A 7 -20.48 54.02 -14.16
N SER A 8 -19.55 54.54 -13.37
CA SER A 8 -18.46 55.39 -13.87
C SER A 8 -17.40 54.55 -14.58
N LYS A 9 -17.51 54.42 -15.90
CA LYS A 9 -16.43 53.87 -16.74
C LYS A 9 -15.31 54.91 -16.85
N LYS A 10 -14.25 54.76 -16.03
CA LYS A 10 -12.98 55.48 -16.22
C LYS A 10 -12.41 55.18 -17.61
N LEU A 11 -12.23 56.21 -18.44
CA LEU A 11 -11.56 56.11 -19.73
C LEU A 11 -10.14 55.57 -19.55
N LYS A 12 -9.77 54.55 -20.30
CA LYS A 12 -8.38 54.11 -20.46
C LYS A 12 -7.82 54.74 -21.73
N PHE A 13 -6.70 55.44 -21.60
CA PHE A 13 -5.98 56.00 -22.73
C PHE A 13 -5.24 54.89 -23.49
N LYS A 14 -5.23 55.01 -24.82
CA LYS A 14 -4.61 54.04 -25.73
C LYS A 14 -3.09 54.17 -25.62
N GLY A 15 -2.46 53.30 -24.83
CA GLY A 15 -1.01 53.31 -24.59
C GLY A 15 -0.56 52.57 -23.33
N ASP A 16 -1.45 52.35 -22.35
CA ASP A 16 -1.08 51.67 -21.11
C ASP A 16 -0.97 50.15 -21.27
N LYS A 17 0.25 49.62 -21.20
CA LYS A 17 0.51 48.17 -21.14
C LYS A 17 0.07 47.62 -19.77
N PRO A 18 -0.70 46.52 -19.71
CA PRO A 18 -1.14 45.97 -18.43
C PRO A 18 0.04 45.38 -17.65
N LYS A 19 0.23 45.82 -16.40
CA LYS A 19 1.15 45.17 -15.45
C LYS A 19 0.71 43.72 -15.24
N LYS A 20 1.60 42.76 -15.51
CA LYS A 20 1.39 41.33 -15.22
C LYS A 20 1.10 41.18 -13.72
N LYS A 21 -0.10 40.69 -13.38
CA LYS A 21 -0.44 40.27 -12.02
C LYS A 21 0.52 39.16 -11.59
N LYS A 22 1.32 39.38 -10.55
CA LYS A 22 1.99 38.29 -9.81
C LYS A 22 0.88 37.35 -9.32
N ARG A 23 0.93 36.07 -9.72
CA ARG A 23 0.06 35.04 -9.16
C ARG A 23 0.37 34.94 -7.67
N HIS A 24 -0.66 35.12 -6.84
CA HIS A 24 -0.60 34.83 -5.42
C HIS A 24 -0.29 33.34 -5.27
N HIS A 25 0.80 33.02 -4.57
CA HIS A 25 1.08 31.66 -4.12
C HIS A 25 -0.08 31.27 -3.19
N ARG A 26 -0.76 30.16 -3.48
CA ARG A 26 -1.78 29.60 -2.60
C ARG A 26 -1.03 28.65 -1.66
N GLU A 27 -0.58 29.21 -0.56
CA GLU A 27 -0.17 28.56 0.69
C GLU A 27 -1.45 28.44 1.55
N VAL A 28 -1.76 27.42 2.35
CA VAL A 28 -1.12 26.18 2.81
C VAL A 28 -2.30 25.30 3.23
N GLU A 29 -2.49 24.13 2.63
CA GLU A 29 -3.30 23.03 3.20
C GLU A 29 -2.71 21.65 2.82
N ASP A 30 -1.85 21.58 1.79
CA ASP A 30 -1.25 20.32 1.30
C ASP A 30 0.17 20.02 1.86
N GLU A 31 0.79 20.90 2.67
CA GLU A 31 2.19 20.72 3.14
C GLU A 31 2.35 19.55 4.13
N ASP A 32 1.41 19.34 5.06
CA ASP A 32 1.53 18.27 6.07
C ASP A 32 1.50 16.87 5.43
N GLY A 33 0.62 16.66 4.45
CA GLY A 33 0.53 15.39 3.72
C GLY A 33 1.78 15.13 2.85
N ASP A 34 2.43 16.18 2.36
CA ASP A 34 3.69 16.07 1.61
C ASP A 34 4.85 15.62 2.52
N VAL A 35 4.91 16.14 3.75
CA VAL A 35 5.95 15.78 4.74
C VAL A 35 5.78 14.33 5.22
N GLU A 36 4.57 13.91 5.58
CA GLU A 36 4.32 12.52 6.03
C GLU A 36 4.64 11.52 4.91
N PHE A 37 4.23 11.81 3.68
CA PHE A 37 4.51 10.99 2.52
C PHE A 37 6.02 10.89 2.25
N GLN A 38 6.75 12.00 2.35
CA GLN A 38 8.20 12.02 2.15
C GLN A 38 8.94 11.25 3.26
N ALA A 39 8.52 11.41 4.51
CA ALA A 39 9.05 10.64 5.63
C ALA A 39 8.82 9.13 5.41
N MET A 40 7.62 8.74 4.98
CA MET A 40 7.29 7.37 4.64
C MET A 40 8.14 6.84 3.47
N ALA A 41 8.33 7.62 2.41
CA ALA A 41 9.13 7.22 1.25
C ALA A 41 10.64 7.09 1.57
N SER A 42 11.14 7.83 2.55
CA SER A 42 12.56 7.81 2.96
C SER A 42 12.91 6.71 3.97
N ALA A 43 11.91 6.14 4.66
CA ALA A 43 12.10 5.13 5.68
C ALA A 43 12.28 3.72 5.08
N ASP A 44 12.60 2.74 5.94
CA ASP A 44 12.77 1.34 5.52
C ASP A 44 11.50 0.81 4.80
N PRO A 45 11.60 0.43 3.51
CA PRO A 45 10.49 -0.14 2.74
C PRO A 45 9.86 -1.39 3.38
N LYS A 46 10.64 -2.16 4.15
CA LYS A 46 10.19 -3.38 4.82
C LYS A 46 9.54 -3.14 6.18
N GLY A 47 9.63 -1.93 6.72
CA GLY A 47 9.04 -1.59 8.02
C GLY A 47 7.52 -1.73 8.01
N TRP A 48 6.94 -2.00 9.18
CA TRP A 48 5.50 -2.21 9.33
C TRP A 48 4.78 -0.93 9.77
N ILE A 49 3.71 -0.56 9.06
CA ILE A 49 2.92 0.64 9.37
C ILE A 49 1.43 0.34 9.34
N PHE A 50 0.63 1.15 10.05
CA PHE A 50 -0.82 1.06 10.01
C PHE A 50 -1.36 1.80 8.77
N PRO A 51 -2.09 1.12 7.87
CA PRO A 51 -2.82 1.76 6.79
C PRO A 51 -3.90 2.68 7.35
N SER A 52 -4.06 3.86 6.75
CA SER A 52 -5.08 4.84 7.15
C SER A 52 -6.44 4.52 6.51
N GLU A 53 -6.41 3.96 5.31
CA GLU A 53 -7.60 3.68 4.50
C GLU A 53 -7.70 2.19 4.12
N PRO A 54 -8.92 1.64 3.92
CA PRO A 54 -9.09 0.24 3.52
C PRO A 54 -8.34 -0.14 2.24
N VAL A 55 -8.29 0.79 1.29
CA VAL A 55 -7.58 0.62 0.02
C VAL A 55 -6.08 0.40 0.23
N GLU A 56 -5.50 0.91 1.32
CA GLU A 56 -4.08 0.78 1.62
C GLU A 56 -3.71 -0.59 2.20
N VAL A 57 -4.69 -1.41 2.59
CA VAL A 57 -4.47 -2.78 3.07
C VAL A 57 -4.06 -3.69 1.91
N SER A 58 -2.75 -3.82 1.68
CA SER A 58 -2.18 -4.61 0.60
C SER A 58 -0.78 -5.12 0.93
N GLY A 59 -0.39 -6.24 0.31
CA GLY A 59 0.91 -6.86 0.51
C GLY A 59 0.95 -7.70 1.79
N PRO A 60 2.16 -7.97 2.31
CA PRO A 60 2.32 -8.59 3.62
C PRO A 60 1.63 -7.78 4.71
N ALA A 61 0.76 -8.44 5.46
CA ALA A 61 -0.14 -7.89 6.47
C ALA A 61 -0.02 -8.69 7.76
N PHE A 62 0.09 -7.98 8.87
CA PHE A 62 0.14 -8.49 10.23
C PHE A 62 -1.10 -8.00 10.96
N ILE A 63 -1.99 -8.92 11.33
CA ILE A 63 -3.33 -8.60 11.83
C ILE A 63 -3.37 -8.85 13.33
N LEU A 64 -3.41 -7.78 14.10
CA LEU A 64 -3.49 -7.78 15.56
C LEU A 64 -4.94 -7.91 16.01
N LEU A 65 -5.18 -8.82 16.96
CA LEU A 65 -6.49 -9.14 17.51
C LEU A 65 -6.76 -8.25 18.75
N PRO A 66 -8.02 -7.84 18.99
CA PRO A 66 -8.41 -7.07 20.17
C PRO A 66 -8.51 -7.97 21.41
N THR A 67 -7.38 -8.52 21.85
CA THR A 67 -7.30 -9.44 22.99
C THR A 67 -6.34 -8.92 24.06
N GLU A 68 -6.54 -9.40 25.28
CA GLU A 68 -5.65 -9.18 26.40
C GLU A 68 -5.31 -10.55 27.01
N PRO A 69 -4.04 -11.01 26.95
CA PRO A 69 -2.87 -10.38 26.33
C PRO A 69 -2.98 -10.24 24.79
N LEU A 70 -2.13 -9.39 24.20
CA LEU A 70 -2.14 -9.12 22.75
C LEU A 70 -1.84 -10.38 21.94
N THR A 71 -2.71 -10.68 20.98
CA THR A 71 -2.53 -11.79 20.05
C THR A 71 -2.67 -11.32 18.60
N CYS A 72 -2.28 -12.16 17.65
CA CYS A 72 -2.40 -11.91 16.22
C CYS A 72 -3.12 -13.07 15.51
N LEU A 73 -3.72 -12.76 14.36
CA LEU A 73 -4.27 -13.77 13.47
C LEU A 73 -3.10 -14.50 12.80
N ALA A 74 -2.96 -15.80 13.06
CA ALA A 74 -1.88 -16.60 12.50
C ALA A 74 -2.40 -17.92 11.90
N TYR A 75 -1.57 -18.55 11.08
CA TYR A 75 -1.83 -19.87 10.51
C TYR A 75 -0.86 -20.89 11.09
N ASP A 76 -1.35 -21.92 11.78
CA ASP A 76 -0.54 -23.05 12.23
C ASP A 76 -0.42 -24.08 11.10
N PRO A 77 0.76 -24.23 10.46
CA PRO A 77 0.92 -25.17 9.35
C PRO A 77 0.90 -26.63 9.79
N GLN A 78 1.28 -26.92 11.04
CA GLN A 78 1.32 -28.29 11.58
C GLN A 78 -0.10 -28.81 11.83
N ARG A 79 -0.97 -27.95 12.34
CA ARG A 79 -2.38 -28.29 12.60
C ARG A 79 -3.32 -27.91 11.46
N GLN A 80 -2.82 -27.18 10.45
CA GLN A 80 -3.59 -26.57 9.37
C GLN A 80 -4.77 -25.73 9.87
N ARG A 81 -4.53 -24.91 10.90
CA ARG A 81 -5.58 -24.14 11.57
C ARG A 81 -5.26 -22.67 11.63
N VAL A 82 -6.32 -21.87 11.56
CA VAL A 82 -6.28 -20.45 11.93
C VAL A 82 -6.32 -20.37 13.44
N ILE A 83 -5.38 -19.61 14.03
CA ILE A 83 -5.22 -19.48 15.48
C ILE A 83 -5.00 -18.01 15.86
N ALA A 84 -5.30 -17.68 17.12
CA ALA A 84 -4.83 -16.48 17.77
C ALA A 84 -3.47 -16.79 18.41
N ALA A 85 -2.38 -16.35 17.79
CA ALA A 85 -1.02 -16.57 18.29
C ALA A 85 -0.60 -15.42 19.24
N PRO A 86 0.08 -15.72 20.36
CA PRO A 86 0.60 -14.69 21.24
C PRO A 86 1.60 -13.80 20.50
N VAL A 87 1.55 -12.50 20.79
CA VAL A 87 2.50 -11.54 20.22
C VAL A 87 3.60 -11.29 21.25
N GLU A 88 4.86 -11.40 20.80
CA GLU A 88 6.01 -11.06 21.63
C GLU A 88 6.07 -9.55 21.82
N ILE A 89 5.92 -9.11 23.07
CA ILE A 89 6.02 -7.71 23.45
C ILE A 89 7.49 -7.45 23.80
N PRO A 90 8.16 -6.47 23.16
CA PRO A 90 9.52 -6.09 23.54
C PRO A 90 9.56 -5.67 25.02
N GLU A 91 10.55 -6.18 25.76
CA GLU A 91 10.77 -5.75 27.14
C GLU A 91 11.20 -4.27 27.17
N ALA A 92 10.69 -3.53 28.15
CA ALA A 92 11.15 -2.17 28.40
C ALA A 92 12.64 -2.20 28.78
N PRO A 93 13.46 -1.22 28.34
CA PRO A 93 14.85 -1.12 28.78
C PRO A 93 14.97 -1.14 30.31
N GLU A 94 15.99 -1.81 30.84
CA GLU A 94 16.21 -1.90 32.28
C GLU A 94 16.23 -0.49 32.94
N GLY A 95 15.30 -0.25 33.88
CA GLY A 95 15.16 1.02 34.58
C GLY A 95 14.12 1.99 34.01
N MET A 96 13.36 1.58 32.99
CA MET A 96 12.20 2.32 32.46
C MET A 96 10.87 1.66 32.89
N ASP A 97 9.79 2.43 32.92
CA ASP A 97 8.44 1.90 33.12
C ASP A 97 8.04 0.96 31.97
N ASP A 98 7.10 0.03 32.24
CA ASP A 98 6.51 -0.84 31.22
C ASP A 98 5.93 -0.01 30.06
N LEU A 99 6.12 -0.50 28.83
CA LEU A 99 5.61 0.17 27.62
C LEU A 99 4.09 0.30 27.69
N SER A 100 3.57 1.49 27.40
CA SER A 100 2.13 1.69 27.26
C SER A 100 1.58 0.86 26.09
N PRO A 101 0.27 0.50 26.09
CA PRO A 101 -0.33 -0.25 24.97
C PRO A 101 -0.11 0.42 23.61
N SER A 102 -0.07 1.75 23.57
CA SER A 102 0.18 2.50 22.34
C SER A 102 1.63 2.38 21.86
N GLU A 103 2.61 2.40 22.76
CA GLU A 103 4.02 2.22 22.42
C GLU A 103 4.27 0.80 21.93
N VAL A 104 3.68 -0.21 22.61
CA VAL A 104 3.71 -1.60 22.16
C VAL A 104 3.17 -1.71 20.73
N LEU A 105 1.98 -1.16 20.46
CA LEU A 105 1.38 -1.20 19.12
C LEU A 105 2.25 -0.50 18.07
N ALA A 106 2.99 0.55 18.42
CA ALA A 106 3.89 1.22 17.49
C ALA A 106 5.06 0.33 17.08
N VAL A 107 5.72 -0.33 18.04
CA VAL A 107 6.97 -1.07 17.82
C VAL A 107 6.79 -2.54 17.43
N VAL A 108 5.62 -3.12 17.71
CA VAL A 108 5.44 -4.57 17.53
C VAL A 108 5.46 -5.00 16.06
N GLU A 109 6.25 -6.03 15.76
CA GLU A 109 6.41 -6.60 14.42
C GLU A 109 6.20 -8.12 14.47
N PRO A 110 5.81 -8.77 13.36
CA PRO A 110 5.65 -10.22 13.35
C PRO A 110 6.99 -10.93 13.59
N SER A 111 7.05 -11.76 14.64
CA SER A 111 8.22 -12.59 14.97
C SER A 111 8.31 -13.92 14.19
N ASP A 112 7.18 -14.39 13.63
CA ASP A 112 7.11 -15.61 12.83
C ASP A 112 6.46 -15.33 11.46
N ILE A 113 6.93 -16.01 10.43
CA ILE A 113 6.39 -15.89 9.06
C ILE A 113 4.91 -16.29 9.00
N ASN A 114 4.45 -17.16 9.89
CA ASN A 114 3.07 -17.63 9.98
C ASN A 114 2.12 -16.65 10.66
N HIS A 115 2.65 -15.55 11.24
CA HIS A 115 1.86 -14.40 11.68
C HIS A 115 1.47 -13.49 10.50
N VAL A 116 2.12 -13.68 9.34
CA VAL A 116 1.99 -12.81 8.17
C VAL A 116 1.04 -13.42 7.14
N TRP A 117 0.13 -12.57 6.66
CA TRP A 117 -0.79 -12.87 5.57
C TRP A 117 -0.44 -12.01 4.36
N VAL A 118 -0.65 -12.49 3.14
CA VAL A 118 -0.55 -11.65 1.95
C VAL A 118 -1.94 -11.15 1.58
N ALA A 119 -2.22 -9.87 1.85
CA ALA A 119 -3.43 -9.17 1.48
C ALA A 119 -3.37 -8.75 0.00
N SER A 120 -4.31 -9.27 -0.81
CA SER A 120 -4.39 -8.97 -2.24
C SER A 120 -5.83 -8.64 -2.63
N ARG A 121 -6.02 -7.52 -3.33
CA ARG A 121 -7.33 -7.15 -3.87
C ARG A 121 -7.83 -8.16 -4.89
N LEU A 122 -9.12 -8.44 -4.87
CA LEU A 122 -9.75 -9.30 -5.85
C LEU A 122 -9.91 -8.54 -7.18
N SER A 123 -9.66 -9.21 -8.31
CA SER A 123 -9.80 -8.59 -9.63
C SER A 123 -11.25 -8.16 -9.85
N GLY A 124 -11.45 -6.90 -10.25
CA GLY A 124 -12.78 -6.32 -10.45
C GLY A 124 -13.42 -5.68 -9.22
N SER A 125 -12.75 -5.69 -8.06
CA SER A 125 -13.19 -4.96 -6.87
C SER A 125 -12.02 -4.17 -6.25
N GLU A 126 -12.28 -2.94 -5.82
CA GLU A 126 -11.31 -2.11 -5.10
C GLU A 126 -11.40 -2.27 -3.59
N GLU A 127 -12.50 -2.83 -3.09
CA GLU A 127 -12.83 -2.90 -1.66
C GLU A 127 -12.61 -4.29 -1.06
N VAL A 128 -12.59 -5.32 -1.91
CA VAL A 128 -12.50 -6.72 -1.47
C VAL A 128 -11.07 -7.21 -1.56
N ILE A 129 -10.57 -7.76 -0.46
CA ILE A 129 -9.27 -8.40 -0.33
C ILE A 129 -9.42 -9.91 -0.09
N SER A 130 -8.34 -10.62 -0.38
CA SER A 130 -8.11 -12.00 0.02
C SER A 130 -6.84 -12.05 0.88
N LEU A 131 -6.81 -12.95 1.86
CA LEU A 131 -5.69 -13.13 2.78
C LEU A 131 -5.05 -14.50 2.51
N ARG A 132 -3.81 -14.50 2.03
CA ARG A 132 -3.08 -15.74 1.68
C ARG A 132 -2.04 -16.10 2.73
N THR A 133 -1.95 -17.37 3.08
CA THR A 133 -0.91 -17.93 3.95
C THR A 133 0.41 -18.10 3.21
N THR A 134 1.48 -18.38 3.96
CA THR A 134 2.80 -18.79 3.45
C THR A 134 2.75 -20.11 2.68
N ALA A 135 1.87 -21.03 3.07
CA ALA A 135 1.61 -22.30 2.38
C ALA A 135 0.85 -22.12 1.05
N GLY A 136 0.43 -20.90 0.75
CA GLY A 136 -0.22 -20.54 -0.50
C GLY A 136 -1.73 -20.77 -0.52
N THR A 137 -2.33 -21.13 0.63
CA THR A 137 -3.78 -21.24 0.84
C THR A 137 -4.37 -19.89 1.27
N PHE A 138 -5.70 -19.78 1.25
CA PHE A 138 -6.41 -18.55 1.57
C PHE A 138 -7.23 -18.71 2.84
N LEU A 139 -7.34 -17.63 3.63
CA LEU A 139 -8.29 -17.55 4.73
C LEU A 139 -9.71 -17.71 4.16
N THR A 140 -10.47 -18.63 4.73
CA THR A 140 -11.82 -18.98 4.31
C THR A 140 -12.76 -18.78 5.48
N ALA A 141 -13.78 -17.95 5.32
CA ALA A 141 -14.89 -17.81 6.26
C ALA A 141 -16.08 -18.64 5.76
N SER A 142 -16.33 -19.77 6.41
CA SER A 142 -17.50 -20.58 6.09
C SER A 142 -18.79 -19.91 6.59
N PRO A 143 -19.96 -20.17 5.97
CA PRO A 143 -21.24 -19.63 6.42
C PRO A 143 -21.63 -20.04 7.85
N SER A 144 -21.02 -21.10 8.40
CA SER A 144 -21.21 -21.51 9.80
C SER A 144 -20.39 -20.68 10.81
N GLY A 145 -19.62 -19.70 10.34
CA GLY A 145 -18.73 -18.86 11.14
C GLY A 145 -17.36 -19.47 11.43
N VAL A 146 -17.04 -20.65 10.89
CA VAL A 146 -15.72 -21.28 11.09
C VAL A 146 -14.70 -20.69 10.12
N LEU A 147 -13.55 -20.27 10.67
CA LEU A 147 -12.39 -19.81 9.91
C LEU A 147 -11.40 -20.95 9.66
N THR A 148 -11.00 -21.11 8.41
CA THR A 148 -9.97 -22.08 7.99
C THR A 148 -9.00 -21.43 7.02
N ALA A 149 -7.88 -22.09 6.70
CA ALA A 149 -6.98 -21.61 5.65
C ALA A 149 -6.34 -22.78 4.89
N VAL A 150 -7.17 -23.62 4.27
CA VAL A 150 -6.75 -24.84 3.57
C VAL A 150 -7.02 -24.81 2.06
N VAL A 151 -7.79 -23.82 1.59
CA VAL A 151 -8.20 -23.72 0.19
C VAL A 151 -7.13 -23.00 -0.61
N ALA A 152 -6.66 -23.59 -1.71
CA ALA A 152 -5.60 -23.03 -2.56
C ALA A 152 -6.10 -21.99 -3.59
N SER A 153 -7.41 -21.77 -3.64
CA SER A 153 -8.08 -20.90 -4.60
C SER A 153 -8.82 -19.78 -3.85
N ARG A 154 -8.83 -18.59 -4.45
CA ARG A 154 -9.66 -17.47 -3.96
C ARG A 154 -11.06 -17.57 -4.55
N GLY A 155 -12.07 -17.66 -3.72
CA GLY A 155 -13.49 -17.65 -4.07
C GLY A 155 -14.28 -16.67 -3.19
N PRO A 156 -15.62 -16.77 -3.19
CA PRO A 156 -16.47 -15.89 -2.37
C PRO A 156 -16.20 -16.01 -0.87
N LEU A 157 -15.92 -17.21 -0.37
CA LEU A 157 -15.66 -17.44 1.06
C LEU A 157 -14.27 -16.92 1.50
N GLU A 158 -13.38 -16.64 0.55
CA GLU A 158 -12.06 -16.05 0.75
C GLU A 158 -12.05 -14.52 0.51
N ALA A 159 -13.23 -13.93 0.30
CA ALA A 159 -13.42 -12.51 0.06
C ALA A 159 -13.77 -11.78 1.37
N PHE A 160 -12.94 -10.81 1.73
CA PHE A 160 -13.11 -9.97 2.91
C PHE A 160 -13.10 -8.49 2.51
N LYS A 161 -13.98 -7.69 3.10
CA LYS A 161 -14.01 -6.24 2.93
C LYS A 161 -13.58 -5.57 4.24
N PRO A 162 -12.40 -4.93 4.29
CA PRO A 162 -12.00 -4.14 5.45
C PRO A 162 -12.88 -2.90 5.57
N MET A 163 -13.45 -2.69 6.75
CA MET A 163 -14.31 -1.55 7.06
C MET A 163 -13.70 -0.75 8.21
N PRO A 164 -13.45 0.56 8.06
CA PRO A 164 -12.92 1.37 9.15
C PRO A 164 -13.84 1.34 10.38
N VAL A 165 -13.24 1.23 11.56
CA VAL A 165 -13.96 1.28 12.84
C VAL A 165 -13.50 2.49 13.63
N SER A 166 -14.46 3.32 14.03
CA SER A 166 -14.21 4.43 14.95
C SER A 166 -13.79 3.87 16.31
N SER A 167 -12.56 4.16 16.74
CA SER A 167 -12.05 3.78 18.05
C SER A 167 -11.43 4.99 18.76
N SER A 168 -11.33 4.92 20.08
CA SER A 168 -10.59 5.92 20.88
C SER A 168 -9.07 5.78 20.74
N SER A 169 -8.59 4.74 20.05
CA SER A 169 -7.16 4.49 19.82
C SER A 169 -6.61 5.43 18.75
N PRO A 170 -5.36 5.92 18.89
CA PRO A 170 -4.72 6.71 17.84
C PRO A 170 -4.39 5.88 16.59
N PHE A 171 -4.48 4.54 16.66
CA PHE A 171 -4.20 3.65 15.55
C PHE A 171 -5.48 3.25 14.81
N PRO A 172 -5.48 3.32 13.46
CA PRO A 172 -6.59 2.84 12.64
C PRO A 172 -6.97 1.40 12.96
N SER A 173 -8.27 1.14 13.06
CA SER A 173 -8.83 -0.19 13.28
C SER A 173 -9.83 -0.51 12.17
N PHE A 174 -9.92 -1.78 11.81
CA PHE A 174 -10.79 -2.28 10.76
C PHE A 174 -11.56 -3.49 11.24
N SER A 175 -12.82 -3.61 10.85
CA SER A 175 -13.55 -4.87 10.90
C SER A 175 -13.46 -5.56 9.54
N LEU A 176 -13.55 -6.89 9.53
CA LEU A 176 -13.46 -7.68 8.31
C LEU A 176 -14.84 -8.26 8.01
N TRP A 177 -15.50 -7.68 7.02
CA TRP A 177 -16.83 -8.11 6.55
C TRP A 177 -16.68 -9.25 5.52
N THR A 178 -17.47 -10.30 5.66
CA THR A 178 -17.41 -11.52 4.85
C THR A 178 -18.50 -11.54 3.77
N SER A 179 -18.39 -12.46 2.80
CA SER A 179 -19.43 -12.65 1.77
C SER A 179 -20.79 -13.12 2.32
N SER A 180 -20.84 -13.61 3.56
CA SER A 180 -22.08 -13.99 4.25
C SER A 180 -22.70 -12.84 5.04
N GLU A 181 -22.25 -11.61 4.80
CA GLU A 181 -22.68 -10.38 5.46
C GLU A 181 -22.43 -10.36 6.99
N LYS A 182 -21.39 -11.07 7.46
CA LYS A 182 -21.00 -11.14 8.86
C LYS A 182 -19.60 -10.56 9.07
N TYR A 183 -19.23 -10.36 10.33
CA TYR A 183 -17.91 -9.89 10.72
C TYR A 183 -17.08 -11.00 11.37
N ILE A 184 -15.78 -10.93 11.15
CA ILE A 184 -14.82 -11.71 11.95
C ILE A 184 -14.82 -11.15 13.37
N SER A 185 -14.86 -12.04 14.36
CA SER A 185 -14.85 -11.69 15.78
C SER A 185 -13.92 -12.59 16.58
N VAL A 186 -13.50 -12.07 17.73
CA VAL A 186 -12.62 -12.75 18.68
C VAL A 186 -13.33 -12.92 20.01
N THR A 187 -13.63 -14.17 20.37
CA THR A 187 -14.34 -14.50 21.60
C THR A 187 -13.42 -15.30 22.53
N PRO A 188 -13.44 -15.07 23.85
CA PRO A 188 -12.76 -15.94 24.78
C PRO A 188 -13.51 -17.28 24.75
N GLY A 189 -12.82 -18.37 24.41
CA GLY A 189 -13.48 -19.66 24.19
C GLY A 189 -14.20 -20.18 25.44
N PRO A 190 -15.22 -21.04 25.28
CA PRO A 190 -16.07 -21.52 26.37
C PRO A 190 -15.39 -22.49 27.35
N SER A 191 -14.16 -22.95 27.05
CA SER A 191 -13.43 -23.89 27.90
C SER A 191 -12.73 -23.18 29.06
N LEU A 192 -12.81 -23.75 30.28
CA LEU A 192 -11.92 -23.43 31.41
C LEU A 192 -10.45 -23.59 30.95
N GLY A 193 -9.82 -22.50 30.51
CA GLY A 193 -8.50 -22.53 29.90
C GLY A 193 -8.17 -21.38 28.95
N GLY A 194 -9.09 -20.43 28.70
CA GLY A 194 -8.75 -19.15 28.07
C GLY A 194 -8.33 -19.22 26.61
N LYS A 195 -8.66 -20.30 25.89
CA LYS A 195 -8.33 -20.42 24.47
C LYS A 195 -9.18 -19.46 23.65
N ILE A 196 -8.54 -18.49 23.01
CA ILE A 196 -9.21 -17.52 22.13
C ILE A 196 -9.81 -18.25 20.93
N GLU A 197 -11.09 -18.00 20.67
CA GLU A 197 -11.84 -18.52 19.55
C GLU A 197 -12.04 -17.44 18.48
N LEU A 198 -11.72 -17.79 17.24
CA LEU A 198 -11.87 -16.94 16.07
C LEU A 198 -13.08 -17.41 15.26
N ARG A 199 -14.02 -16.50 15.04
CA ARG A 199 -15.30 -16.76 14.39
C ARG A 199 -15.60 -15.72 13.31
N ALA A 200 -16.52 -16.02 12.41
CA ALA A 200 -16.93 -15.17 11.29
C ALA A 200 -18.46 -15.06 11.14
N ASP A 201 -19.18 -15.14 12.26
CA ASP A 201 -20.65 -15.08 12.32
C ASP A 201 -21.18 -13.89 13.14
N SER A 202 -20.34 -12.92 13.48
CA SER A 202 -20.78 -11.73 14.22
C SER A 202 -21.64 -10.82 13.34
N GLU A 203 -22.72 -10.25 13.89
CA GLU A 203 -23.66 -9.41 13.16
C GLU A 203 -23.39 -7.92 13.32
N SER A 204 -22.66 -7.54 14.38
CA SER A 204 -22.39 -6.16 14.75
C SER A 204 -20.89 -5.95 14.94
N VAL A 205 -20.47 -4.71 14.70
CA VAL A 205 -19.09 -4.30 14.94
C VAL A 205 -18.99 -3.76 16.37
N GLY A 206 -18.22 -4.43 17.21
CA GLY A 206 -17.82 -3.95 18.53
C GLY A 206 -16.31 -4.02 18.71
N GLU A 207 -15.87 -4.04 19.97
CA GLU A 207 -14.45 -4.13 20.33
C GLU A 207 -13.82 -5.45 19.84
N ARG A 208 -14.58 -6.55 19.84
CA ARG A 208 -14.11 -7.90 19.46
C ARG A 208 -13.96 -8.10 17.95
N GLU A 209 -14.57 -7.22 17.16
CA GLU A 209 -14.52 -7.18 15.70
C GLU A 209 -13.56 -6.09 15.19
N SER A 210 -12.90 -5.36 16.10
CA SER A 210 -12.00 -4.25 15.79
C SER A 210 -10.54 -4.71 15.73
N PHE A 211 -10.08 -5.05 14.52
CA PHE A 211 -8.71 -5.51 14.29
C PHE A 211 -7.79 -4.34 13.96
N ARG A 212 -6.52 -4.42 14.36
CA ARG A 212 -5.50 -3.50 13.87
C ARG A 212 -4.64 -4.21 12.85
N ILE A 213 -4.48 -3.62 11.67
CA ILE A 213 -3.76 -4.24 10.57
C ILE A 213 -2.50 -3.41 10.32
N LYS A 214 -1.32 -4.04 10.42
CA LYS A 214 -0.07 -3.46 9.91
C LYS A 214 0.22 -4.04 8.53
N CYS A 215 0.69 -3.22 7.60
CA CYS A 215 1.18 -3.67 6.30
C CYS A 215 2.61 -3.17 6.09
N GLN A 216 3.36 -3.85 5.22
CA GLN A 216 4.70 -3.38 4.85
C GLN A 216 4.63 -2.03 4.12
N ARG A 217 5.52 -1.12 4.53
CA ARG A 217 5.52 0.29 4.14
C ARG A 217 5.51 0.51 2.64
N GLU A 218 6.28 -0.29 1.88
CA GLU A 218 6.32 -0.16 0.41
C GLU A 218 4.96 -0.39 -0.26
N PHE A 219 4.14 -1.28 0.28
CA PHE A 219 2.83 -1.62 -0.29
C PHE A 219 1.79 -0.55 0.04
N VAL A 220 1.81 -0.03 1.27
CA VAL A 220 0.96 1.10 1.68
C VAL A 220 1.32 2.34 0.86
N LEU A 221 2.60 2.65 0.72
CA LEU A 221 3.08 3.78 -0.08
C LEU A 221 2.63 3.65 -1.54
N LYS A 222 2.76 2.46 -2.13
CA LYS A 222 2.29 2.18 -3.49
C LYS A 222 0.77 2.33 -3.62
N ALA A 223 0.00 1.91 -2.60
CA ALA A 223 -1.44 2.08 -2.58
C ALA A 223 -1.85 3.56 -2.51
N LYS A 224 -1.21 4.35 -1.63
CA LYS A 224 -1.38 5.81 -1.53
C LYS A 224 -1.06 6.52 -2.85
N MET A 225 -0.01 6.09 -3.56
CA MET A 225 0.30 6.61 -4.90
C MET A 225 -0.76 6.26 -5.94
N GLY A 226 -1.36 5.07 -5.84
CA GLY A 226 -2.40 4.60 -6.74
C GLY A 226 -3.68 5.42 -6.63
N THR A 227 -4.08 5.80 -5.42
CA THR A 227 -5.27 6.63 -5.16
C THR A 227 -5.07 8.09 -5.59
N GLU A 228 -3.85 8.63 -5.45
CA GLU A 228 -3.54 10.02 -5.80
C GLU A 228 -3.21 10.26 -7.29
N GLY A 229 -3.18 9.21 -8.12
CA GLY A 229 -3.03 9.31 -9.57
C GLY A 229 -1.80 10.11 -10.03
N GLU A 230 -2.01 11.18 -10.82
CA GLU A 230 -0.91 12.03 -11.30
C GLU A 230 -0.21 12.80 -10.17
N LYS A 231 -0.91 13.15 -9.07
CA LYS A 231 -0.30 13.85 -7.94
C LYS A 231 0.69 12.94 -7.20
N GLY A 232 0.31 11.68 -6.95
CA GLY A 232 1.20 10.67 -6.36
C GLY A 232 2.45 10.40 -7.21
N LYS A 233 2.29 10.36 -8.55
CA LYS A 233 3.44 10.24 -9.48
C LYS A 233 4.36 11.46 -9.45
N ARG A 234 3.82 12.68 -9.29
CA ARG A 234 4.61 13.91 -9.17
C ARG A 234 5.37 13.99 -7.84
N ARG A 235 4.75 13.55 -6.72
CA ARG A 235 5.42 13.42 -5.41
C ARG A 235 6.65 12.53 -5.50
N MET A 236 6.57 11.41 -6.22
CA MET A 236 7.74 10.57 -6.49
C MET A 236 8.78 11.24 -7.40
N GLY A 237 8.36 12.03 -8.39
CA GLY A 237 9.29 12.77 -9.27
C GLY A 237 10.10 13.84 -8.55
N THR A 238 9.56 14.42 -7.48
CA THR A 238 10.26 15.41 -6.63
C THR A 238 11.22 14.74 -5.64
N ILE A 239 10.89 13.53 -5.17
CA ILE A 239 11.71 12.74 -4.23
C ILE A 239 12.75 11.87 -4.98
N GLY A 240 12.49 11.53 -6.24
CA GLY A 240 13.21 10.58 -7.08
C GLY A 240 14.51 11.09 -7.72
N GLY A 241 15.36 11.75 -6.93
CA GLY A 241 16.80 11.88 -7.24
C GLY A 241 17.61 10.60 -6.95
N GLY A 242 16.97 9.51 -6.53
CA GLY A 242 17.60 8.23 -6.20
C GLY A 242 16.61 7.10 -6.39
N GLY A 243 17.03 6.03 -7.09
CA GLY A 243 16.13 5.11 -7.79
C GLY A 243 15.38 4.07 -6.95
N GLY A 244 14.36 3.49 -7.60
CA GLY A 244 13.57 2.32 -7.17
C GLY A 244 12.14 2.73 -6.76
N ALA A 245 11.04 2.18 -7.26
CA ALA A 245 10.78 1.13 -8.23
C ALA A 245 9.39 1.33 -8.87
N ALA A 246 9.21 0.70 -10.03
CA ALA A 246 7.94 0.22 -10.58
C ALA A 246 6.84 1.24 -10.97
N ALA A 247 7.14 2.07 -11.97
CA ALA A 247 6.12 2.59 -12.87
C ALA A 247 6.22 1.87 -14.24
N VAL A 248 5.09 1.35 -14.72
CA VAL A 248 4.93 0.73 -16.05
C VAL A 248 5.02 1.82 -17.13
N GLY A 249 6.24 2.27 -17.39
CA GLY A 249 6.56 3.27 -18.40
C GLY A 249 8.07 3.43 -18.45
N GLY A 250 8.72 2.62 -19.29
CA GLY A 250 10.18 2.47 -19.30
C GLY A 250 10.92 3.80 -19.41
N SER A 251 11.62 4.17 -18.33
CA SER A 251 12.65 5.19 -18.37
C SER A 251 13.91 4.62 -19.02
N VAL A 252 14.76 5.49 -19.59
CA VAL A 252 16.09 5.14 -20.10
C VAL A 252 16.98 4.56 -18.97
N GLU A 253 16.74 4.95 -17.71
CA GLU A 253 17.43 4.37 -16.55
C GLU A 253 17.01 2.91 -16.30
N ASP A 254 15.77 2.55 -16.61
CA ASP A 254 15.28 1.17 -16.54
C ASP A 254 15.91 0.30 -17.63
N GLU A 255 16.19 0.88 -18.80
CA GLU A 255 16.96 0.21 -19.85
C GLU A 255 18.41 -0.02 -19.44
N ILE A 256 19.06 0.95 -18.80
CA ILE A 256 20.44 0.80 -18.32
C ILE A 256 20.50 -0.31 -17.26
N LYS A 257 19.53 -0.39 -16.35
CA LYS A 257 19.46 -1.45 -15.33
C LYS A 257 19.20 -2.82 -15.96
N ARG A 258 18.26 -2.93 -16.91
CA ARG A 258 17.99 -4.20 -17.62
C ARG A 258 19.15 -4.63 -18.51
N ASN A 259 19.79 -3.71 -19.22
CA ASN A 259 20.97 -4.01 -20.03
C ASN A 259 22.13 -4.44 -19.15
N LYS A 260 22.36 -3.79 -18.00
CA LYS A 260 23.34 -4.27 -17.01
C LYS A 260 23.05 -5.69 -16.55
N GLN A 261 21.80 -6.02 -16.26
CA GLN A 261 21.42 -7.36 -15.79
C GLN A 261 21.50 -8.44 -16.88
N ALA A 262 21.20 -8.10 -18.14
CA ALA A 262 21.19 -9.05 -19.25
C ALA A 262 22.52 -9.19 -20.00
N GLN A 263 23.42 -8.19 -19.91
CA GLN A 263 24.70 -8.14 -20.65
C GLN A 263 25.93 -8.41 -19.77
N THR A 264 25.79 -8.59 -18.45
CA THR A 264 26.94 -8.86 -17.57
C THR A 264 27.23 -10.36 -17.46
N TRP A 265 27.75 -10.94 -18.54
CA TRP A 265 28.59 -12.13 -18.45
C TRP A 265 29.98 -11.79 -19.02
N GLY A 266 30.95 -11.58 -18.13
CA GLY A 266 32.34 -11.27 -18.48
C GLY A 266 32.60 -9.78 -18.77
N ALA A 267 33.20 -9.09 -17.81
CA ALA A 267 33.87 -7.79 -17.97
C ALA A 267 33.03 -6.60 -18.52
N GLY A 268 31.97 -6.23 -17.79
CA GLY A 268 31.81 -4.86 -17.29
C GLY A 268 31.61 -3.65 -18.24
N ARG A 269 31.43 -3.79 -19.56
CA ARG A 269 31.12 -2.64 -20.43
C ARG A 269 29.68 -2.69 -20.95
N VAL A 270 28.86 -1.75 -20.48
CA VAL A 270 27.48 -1.57 -20.92
C VAL A 270 27.49 -0.92 -22.29
N VAL A 271 27.09 -1.64 -23.33
CA VAL A 271 26.87 -1.08 -24.66
C VAL A 271 25.50 -0.39 -24.65
N VAL A 272 25.51 0.93 -24.82
CA VAL A 272 24.31 1.76 -25.00
C VAL A 272 24.28 2.21 -26.45
N SER A 273 23.10 2.38 -27.03
CA SER A 273 23.00 2.86 -28.41
C SER A 273 23.44 4.33 -28.47
N ASP A 274 24.20 4.70 -29.50
CA ASP A 274 24.56 6.10 -29.79
C ASP A 274 23.36 6.95 -30.27
N GLN A 275 22.21 6.31 -30.55
CA GLN A 275 21.02 7.03 -30.99
C GLN A 275 20.47 7.99 -29.93
N ASP A 276 20.06 9.14 -30.43
CA ASP A 276 19.95 10.38 -29.68
C ASP A 276 18.66 10.46 -28.85
N ARG A 277 18.73 11.04 -27.64
CA ARG A 277 17.60 11.12 -26.68
C ARG A 277 16.36 11.84 -27.25
N SER A 278 16.53 12.54 -28.37
CA SER A 278 15.48 13.27 -29.09
C SER A 278 14.44 12.34 -29.71
N GLU A 279 14.83 11.14 -30.17
CA GLU A 279 13.92 10.22 -30.85
C GLU A 279 12.92 9.57 -29.89
N LEU A 280 13.36 9.16 -28.71
CA LEU A 280 12.45 8.64 -27.67
C LEU A 280 11.50 9.72 -27.14
N LYS A 281 11.96 10.98 -27.06
CA LYS A 281 11.11 12.11 -26.69
C LYS A 281 10.05 12.38 -27.75
N ARG A 282 10.41 12.29 -29.04
CA ARG A 282 9.47 12.41 -30.17
C ARG A 282 8.48 11.24 -30.18
N ALA A 283 8.96 10.00 -30.06
CA ALA A 283 8.12 8.80 -30.01
C ALA A 283 7.16 8.81 -28.80
N LYS A 284 7.58 9.37 -27.66
CA LYS A 284 6.69 9.59 -26.50
C LYS A 284 5.60 10.60 -26.80
N LYS A 285 5.91 11.69 -27.51
CA LYS A 285 4.93 12.70 -27.91
C LYS A 285 3.95 12.17 -28.97
N GLU A 286 4.42 11.26 -29.81
CA GLU A 286 3.66 10.62 -30.90
C GLU A 286 2.95 9.34 -30.47
N GLY A 287 3.08 8.91 -29.20
CA GLY A 287 2.45 7.71 -28.66
C GLY A 287 3.06 6.39 -29.12
N ARG A 288 4.15 6.40 -29.89
CA ARG A 288 4.86 5.21 -30.42
C ARG A 288 6.09 4.81 -29.61
N LEU A 289 6.11 5.16 -28.32
CA LEU A 289 7.26 4.89 -27.46
C LEU A 289 7.58 3.39 -27.37
N ALA A 290 6.56 2.53 -27.33
CA ALA A 290 6.76 1.09 -27.21
C ALA A 290 7.47 0.49 -28.43
N GLU A 291 7.12 0.95 -29.64
CA GLU A 291 7.71 0.52 -30.91
C GLU A 291 9.18 0.99 -31.01
N ALA A 292 9.45 2.27 -30.74
CA ALA A 292 10.79 2.82 -30.73
C ALA A 292 11.73 2.13 -29.71
N MET A 293 11.20 1.74 -28.54
CA MET A 293 11.95 0.99 -27.54
C MET A 293 12.22 -0.47 -27.96
N LEU A 294 11.38 -1.03 -28.83
CA LEU A 294 11.53 -2.38 -29.38
C LEU A 294 12.61 -2.41 -30.47
N ASP A 295 12.59 -1.43 -31.36
CA ASP A 295 13.60 -1.24 -32.42
C ASP A 295 14.99 -0.99 -31.82
N ARG A 296 15.06 -0.14 -30.78
CA ARG A 296 16.31 0.14 -30.06
C ARG A 296 16.88 -1.12 -29.39
N ARG A 297 16.02 -1.99 -28.86
CA ARG A 297 16.45 -3.28 -28.30
C ARG A 297 16.92 -4.26 -29.37
N ALA A 298 16.28 -4.26 -30.54
CA ALA A 298 16.71 -5.08 -31.67
C ALA A 298 18.10 -4.66 -32.16
N ALA A 299 18.33 -3.35 -32.30
CA ALA A 299 19.62 -2.79 -32.72
C ALA A 299 20.78 -3.07 -31.74
N LEU A 300 20.48 -3.28 -30.45
CA LEU A 300 21.49 -3.56 -29.41
C LEU A 300 21.84 -5.04 -29.25
N LYS A 301 21.13 -5.95 -29.92
CA LYS A 301 21.52 -7.36 -29.97
C LYS A 301 22.61 -7.52 -31.03
N SER A 302 23.85 -7.76 -30.61
CA SER A 302 24.85 -8.33 -31.50
C SER A 302 24.41 -9.76 -31.83
N ASP A 303 23.94 -9.98 -33.05
CA ASP A 303 23.62 -11.33 -33.51
C ASP A 303 24.91 -12.16 -33.57
N ARG A 304 25.09 -13.06 -32.60
CA ARG A 304 26.27 -13.95 -32.55
C ARG A 304 26.05 -15.23 -33.37
N TYR A 305 24.88 -15.39 -34.00
CA TYR A 305 24.53 -16.58 -34.78
C TYR A 305 24.05 -16.28 -36.22
N ALA A 306 24.03 -15.03 -36.65
CA ALA A 306 24.02 -14.70 -38.08
C ALA A 306 25.43 -14.81 -38.67
N LYS A 307 25.80 -16.03 -39.09
CA LYS A 307 26.77 -16.28 -40.15
C LYS A 307 26.12 -17.20 -41.18
#